data_AF-A0A523DTF4-F1
#
_entry.id   AF-A0A523DTF4-F1
#
_cell.length_a   1.000
_cell.length_b   1.000
_cell.length_c   1.000
_cell.angle_alpha   90.00
_cell.angle_beta   90.00
_cell.angle_gamma   90.00
#
_symmetry.space_group_name_H-M   'P 1'
#
loop_
_entity.id
_entity.type
_entity.pdbx_description
1 polymer ?
#
loop_
_entity_poly.entity_id
_entity_poly.type
_entity_poly.pdbx_seq_one_letter_code
_entity_poly.pdbx_strand_id
1 'polypeptide(L)'
;QRQYIDSAQQFENAMPLTSEHVQALDMFDELANDPDLNLSMQLEPGDMQFVYNHGLLHDRTGFEDWPELENRRHLLRLWLSAPNDRPLPEIFKERFGSIEIGDRGGIAVKGVEPCAPIEVDAG
;
A
#
# COMPACT_ATOMS: atom_id res chain seq x y z
N GLN A 1 7.49 4.71 -3.06
CA GLN A 1 7.76 3.36 -3.63
C GLN A 1 9.18 3.23 -4.20
N ARG A 2 9.71 4.28 -4.86
CA ARG A 2 11.07 4.33 -5.40
C ARG A 2 12.20 3.94 -4.44
N GLN A 3 12.05 4.23 -3.14
CA GLN A 3 13.03 3.89 -2.10
C GLN A 3 13.48 2.42 -2.12
N TYR A 4 12.58 1.47 -2.43
CA TYR A 4 12.96 0.05 -2.52
C TYR A 4 13.83 -0.23 -3.76
N ILE A 5 13.56 0.45 -4.87
CA ILE A 5 14.34 0.33 -6.11
C ILE A 5 15.74 0.91 -5.90
N ASP A 6 15.82 2.09 -5.28
CA ASP A 6 17.09 2.75 -4.98
C ASP A 6 17.91 1.95 -3.97
N SER A 7 17.28 1.47 -2.88
CA SER A 7 17.95 0.63 -1.89
C SER A 7 18.41 -0.71 -2.49
N ALA A 8 17.67 -1.26 -3.45
CA ALA A 8 18.07 -2.49 -4.13
C ALA A 8 19.38 -2.34 -4.91
N GLN A 9 19.74 -1.13 -5.35
CA GLN A 9 21.02 -0.87 -6.03
C GLN A 9 22.26 -1.14 -5.16
N GLN A 10 22.08 -1.33 -3.84
CA GLN A 10 23.15 -1.74 -2.92
C GLN A 10 23.51 -3.23 -3.04
N PHE A 11 22.69 -4.05 -3.70
CA PHE A 11 22.91 -5.49 -3.84
C PHE A 11 23.50 -5.84 -5.22
N GLU A 12 24.53 -6.68 -5.24
CA GLU A 12 25.25 -7.05 -6.48
C GLU A 12 24.38 -7.77 -7.51
N ASN A 13 23.33 -8.47 -7.06
CA ASN A 13 22.39 -9.20 -7.90
C ASN A 13 21.19 -8.36 -8.37
N ALA A 14 21.11 -7.09 -8.00
CA ALA A 14 20.07 -6.21 -8.48
C ALA A 14 20.35 -5.77 -9.92
N MET A 15 19.29 -5.54 -10.70
CA MET A 15 19.41 -4.94 -12.02
C MET A 15 19.94 -3.50 -11.88
N PRO A 16 21.06 -3.14 -12.53
CA PRO A 16 21.55 -1.76 -12.52
C PRO A 16 20.55 -0.84 -13.22
N LEU A 17 20.28 0.33 -12.63
CA LEU A 17 19.47 1.35 -13.28
C LEU A 17 20.27 2.03 -14.39
N THR A 18 19.69 2.14 -15.58
CA THR A 18 20.20 3.01 -16.63
C THR A 18 19.70 4.44 -16.41
N SER A 19 20.24 5.39 -17.17
CA SER A 19 19.73 6.77 -17.15
C SER A 19 18.26 6.86 -17.56
N GLU A 20 17.80 6.02 -18.49
CA GLU A 20 16.41 5.95 -18.92
C GLU A 20 15.50 5.41 -17.82
N HIS A 21 15.95 4.42 -17.04
CA HIS A 21 15.20 3.93 -15.88
C HIS A 21 15.01 5.04 -14.84
N VAL A 22 16.08 5.81 -14.56
CA VAL A 22 16.01 6.93 -13.61
C VAL A 22 15.05 8.01 -14.11
N GLN A 23 15.12 8.40 -15.38
CA GLN A 23 14.20 9.38 -15.97
C GLN A 23 12.73 8.91 -15.90
N ALA A 24 12.46 7.64 -16.14
CA ALA A 24 11.11 7.08 -16.03
C ALA A 24 10.60 7.11 -14.58
N LEU A 25 11.47 6.82 -13.60
CA LEU A 25 11.13 6.90 -12.18
C LEU A 25 10.90 8.35 -11.73
N ASP A 26 11.71 9.30 -12.22
CA ASP A 26 11.53 10.73 -11.95
C ASP A 26 10.18 11.23 -12.47
N MET A 27 9.82 10.89 -13.71
CA MET A 27 8.52 11.24 -14.30
C MET A 27 7.36 10.58 -13.52
N PHE A 28 7.53 9.34 -13.07
CA PHE A 28 6.53 8.66 -12.26
C PHE A 28 6.31 9.38 -10.92
N ASP A 29 7.40 9.77 -10.24
CA ASP A 29 7.32 10.52 -8.99
C ASP A 29 6.69 11.90 -9.21
N GLU A 30 7.03 12.61 -10.30
CA GLU A 30 6.42 13.89 -10.66
C GLU A 30 4.90 13.75 -10.81
N LEU A 31 4.43 12.80 -11.61
CA LEU A 31 3.00 12.56 -11.82
C LEU A 31 2.29 12.09 -10.55
N ALA A 32 2.92 11.24 -9.73
CA ALA A 32 2.33 10.76 -8.49
C ALA A 32 2.15 11.89 -7.46
N ASN A 33 2.93 12.97 -7.56
CA ASN A 33 2.84 14.15 -6.70
C ASN A 33 2.04 15.31 -7.33
N ASP A 34 1.55 15.15 -8.56
CA ASP A 34 0.73 16.15 -9.24
C ASP A 34 -0.64 16.29 -8.55
N PRO A 35 -0.98 17.49 -8.04
CA PRO A 35 -2.30 17.76 -7.44
C PRO A 35 -3.48 17.49 -8.35
N ASP A 36 -3.32 17.63 -9.68
CA ASP A 36 -4.40 17.41 -10.64
C ASP A 36 -4.68 15.91 -10.86
N LEU A 37 -3.75 15.03 -10.44
CA LEU A 37 -3.88 13.58 -10.50
C LEU A 37 -4.21 12.94 -9.14
N ASN A 38 -4.28 13.74 -8.08
CA ASN A 38 -4.56 13.24 -6.74
C ASN A 38 -6.02 13.42 -6.34
N LEU A 39 -6.49 12.52 -5.46
CA LEU A 39 -7.74 12.71 -4.72
C LEU A 39 -7.38 12.95 -3.26
N SER A 40 -7.52 14.19 -2.83
CA SER A 40 -7.29 14.56 -1.43
C SER A 40 -8.56 14.31 -0.59
N MET A 41 -8.40 13.58 0.52
CA MET A 41 -9.48 13.29 1.46
C MET A 41 -9.02 13.51 2.89
N GLN A 42 -9.78 14.32 3.64
CA GLN A 42 -9.65 14.43 5.09
C GLN A 42 -10.62 13.44 5.72
N LEU A 43 -10.11 12.35 6.30
CA LEU A 43 -10.95 11.34 6.95
C LEU A 43 -11.49 11.85 8.28
N GLU A 44 -12.81 11.75 8.46
CA GLU A 44 -13.52 12.01 9.71
C GLU A 44 -13.95 10.70 10.39
N PRO A 45 -14.27 10.71 11.70
CA PRO A 45 -14.81 9.53 12.37
C PRO A 45 -16.08 9.01 11.67
N GLY A 46 -16.03 7.76 11.20
CA GLY A 46 -17.10 7.12 10.46
C GLY A 46 -16.83 7.00 8.95
N ASP A 47 -15.87 7.74 8.41
CA ASP A 47 -15.48 7.61 7.01
C ASP A 47 -14.76 6.28 6.74
N MET A 48 -14.97 5.77 5.52
CA MET A 48 -14.27 4.61 4.99
C MET A 48 -13.59 4.95 3.68
N GLN A 49 -12.32 4.56 3.55
CA GLN A 49 -11.56 4.70 2.32
C GLN A 49 -11.30 3.32 1.72
N PHE A 50 -11.81 3.09 0.52
CA PHE A 50 -11.54 1.89 -0.27
C PHE A 50 -10.50 2.21 -1.33
N VAL A 51 -9.33 1.58 -1.22
CA VAL A 51 -8.24 1.78 -2.17
C VAL A 51 -7.99 0.47 -2.91
N TYR A 52 -8.14 0.52 -4.23
CA TYR A 52 -7.71 -0.59 -5.07
C TYR A 52 -6.19 -0.61 -5.18
N ASN A 53 -5.55 -1.37 -4.29
CA ASN A 53 -4.10 -1.38 -4.09
C ASN A 53 -3.27 -1.73 -5.36
N HIS A 54 -3.88 -2.37 -6.36
CA HIS A 54 -3.20 -2.73 -7.61
C HIS A 54 -3.33 -1.71 -8.74
N GLY A 55 -4.08 -0.62 -8.51
CA GLY A 55 -4.26 0.45 -9.49
C GLY A 55 -4.11 1.86 -8.92
N LEU A 56 -4.06 2.01 -7.60
CA LEU A 56 -3.98 3.30 -6.93
C LEU A 56 -2.77 3.37 -5.98
N LEU A 57 -1.98 4.42 -6.15
CA LEU A 57 -1.08 4.88 -5.10
C LEU A 57 -1.89 5.61 -4.03
N HIS A 58 -1.44 5.48 -2.79
CA HIS A 58 -2.03 6.17 -1.65
C HIS A 58 -0.92 6.55 -0.68
N ASP A 59 -1.03 7.75 -0.11
CA ASP A 59 -0.12 8.28 0.89
C ASP A 59 -0.89 9.20 1.85
N ARG A 60 -0.16 9.83 2.76
CA ARG A 60 -0.69 10.71 3.78
C ARG A 60 0.21 11.92 3.94
N THR A 61 -0.38 13.09 4.10
CA THR A 61 0.35 14.29 4.48
C THR A 61 0.93 14.18 5.89
N GLY A 62 1.98 14.97 6.18
CA GLY A 62 2.52 15.11 7.53
C GLY A 62 1.43 15.59 8.50
N PHE A 63 1.45 15.07 9.74
CA PHE A 63 0.59 15.54 10.82
C PHE A 63 1.35 15.49 12.14
N GLU A 64 0.87 16.26 13.11
CA GLU A 64 1.34 16.22 14.50
C GLU A 64 0.29 15.49 15.36
N ASP A 65 0.76 14.59 16.23
CA ASP A 65 -0.11 13.91 17.19
C ASP A 65 -0.46 14.85 18.35
N TRP A 66 -1.68 14.70 18.85
CA TRP A 66 -2.08 15.35 20.09
C TRP A 66 -1.29 14.80 21.30
N PRO A 67 -0.94 15.65 22.28
CA PRO A 67 -0.40 15.19 23.55
C PRO A 67 -1.32 14.16 24.22
N GLU A 68 -2.62 14.44 24.22
CA GLU A 68 -3.67 13.58 24.75
C GLU A 68 -3.96 12.40 23.81
N LEU A 69 -3.96 11.18 24.36
CA LEU A 69 -4.06 9.96 23.56
C LEU A 69 -5.42 9.83 22.87
N GLU A 70 -6.48 10.21 23.56
CA GLU A 70 -7.87 10.17 23.11
C GLU A 70 -8.15 11.04 21.87
N ASN A 71 -7.31 12.05 21.62
CA ASN A 71 -7.44 12.96 20.50
C ASN A 71 -6.60 12.50 19.28
N ARG A 72 -5.71 11.51 19.46
CA ARG A 72 -4.85 11.04 18.37
C ARG A 72 -5.67 10.36 17.29
N ARG A 73 -5.21 10.51 16.04
CA ARG A 73 -5.82 9.86 14.88
C ARG A 73 -5.73 8.34 15.04
N HIS A 74 -6.88 7.67 15.08
CA HIS A 74 -6.96 6.22 15.16
C HIS A 74 -7.69 5.66 13.94
N LEU A 75 -7.01 4.81 13.17
CA LEU A 75 -7.57 4.15 11.99
C LEU A 75 -7.40 2.64 12.07
N LEU A 76 -8.43 1.92 11.62
CA LEU A 76 -8.34 0.49 11.35
C LEU A 76 -8.09 0.27 9.86
N ARG A 77 -7.27 -0.72 9.53
CA ARG A 77 -6.96 -1.09 8.14
C ARG A 77 -7.24 -2.56 7.91
N LEU A 78 -8.03 -2.83 6.88
CA LEU A 78 -8.39 -4.17 6.42
C LEU A 78 -7.89 -4.36 4.98
N TRP A 79 -7.46 -5.58 4.67
CA TRP A 79 -7.15 -6.01 3.31
C TRP A 79 -8.25 -6.95 2.83
N LEU A 80 -8.77 -6.69 1.63
CA LEU A 80 -9.86 -7.44 1.02
C LEU A 80 -9.38 -8.05 -0.29
N SER A 81 -9.78 -9.30 -0.55
CA SER A 81 -9.65 -9.94 -1.85
C SER A 81 -11.04 -10.08 -2.47
N ALA A 82 -11.27 -9.41 -3.58
CA ALA A 82 -12.58 -9.48 -4.24
C ALA A 82 -12.68 -10.76 -5.09
N PRO A 83 -13.85 -11.43 -5.11
CA PRO A 83 -14.13 -12.40 -6.15
C PRO A 83 -14.09 -11.69 -7.52
N ASN A 84 -13.48 -12.34 -8.51
CA ASN A 84 -13.31 -11.82 -9.89
C ASN A 84 -12.34 -10.63 -10.05
N ASP A 85 -11.39 -10.45 -9.12
CA ASP A 85 -10.31 -9.48 -9.28
C ASP A 85 -9.29 -9.91 -10.38
N ARG A 86 -8.38 -9.02 -10.79
CA ARG A 86 -7.38 -9.29 -11.84
C ARG A 86 -6.36 -10.36 -11.43
N PRO A 87 -5.79 -11.13 -12.37
CA PRO A 87 -4.60 -11.93 -12.08
C PRO A 87 -3.40 -11.04 -11.73
N LEU A 88 -2.54 -11.53 -10.84
CA LEU A 88 -1.28 -10.90 -10.49
C LEU A 88 -0.11 -11.74 -10.99
N PRO A 89 1.03 -11.12 -11.35
CA PRO A 89 2.24 -11.85 -11.70
C PRO A 89 2.77 -12.70 -10.53
N GLU A 90 3.42 -13.83 -10.82
CA GLU A 90 3.92 -14.79 -9.82
C GLU A 90 4.82 -14.14 -8.74
N ILE A 91 5.63 -13.15 -9.13
CA ILE A 91 6.53 -12.43 -8.22
C ILE A 91 5.80 -11.75 -7.05
N PHE A 92 4.48 -11.53 -7.16
CA PHE A 92 3.67 -10.93 -6.10
C PHE A 92 3.45 -11.90 -4.92
N LYS A 93 3.64 -13.22 -5.08
CA LYS A 93 3.51 -14.20 -3.99
C LYS A 93 4.49 -13.92 -2.85
N GLU A 94 5.69 -13.43 -3.14
CA GLU A 94 6.68 -13.09 -2.11
C GLU A 94 6.18 -12.00 -1.15
N ARG A 95 5.32 -11.10 -1.64
CA ARG A 95 4.77 -9.99 -0.86
C ARG A 95 3.43 -10.31 -0.21
N PHE A 96 2.56 -11.07 -0.89
CA PHE A 96 1.16 -11.28 -0.48
C PHE A 96 0.85 -12.72 -0.02
N GLY A 97 1.80 -13.64 -0.12
CA GLY A 97 1.64 -15.06 0.19
C GLY A 97 0.91 -15.84 -0.90
N SER A 98 -0.30 -15.39 -1.27
CA SER A 98 -1.11 -15.94 -2.35
C SER A 98 -1.43 -14.88 -3.41
N ILE A 99 -1.67 -15.33 -4.63
CA ILE A 99 -2.18 -14.53 -5.75
C ILE A 99 -3.52 -15.08 -6.28
N GLU A 100 -4.08 -16.09 -5.61
CA GLU A 100 -5.38 -16.65 -5.95
C GLU A 100 -6.47 -15.58 -5.85
N ILE A 101 -7.33 -15.51 -6.85
CA ILE A 101 -8.40 -14.50 -6.89
C ILE A 101 -9.42 -14.85 -5.80
N GLY A 102 -9.79 -13.87 -4.98
CA GLY A 102 -10.64 -14.09 -3.81
C GLY A 102 -9.89 -14.63 -2.58
N ASP A 103 -8.67 -15.13 -2.74
CA ASP A 103 -7.82 -15.61 -1.65
C ASP A 103 -6.39 -15.05 -1.78
N ARG A 104 -6.28 -13.73 -1.61
CA ARG A 104 -5.00 -13.03 -1.49
C ARG A 104 -5.06 -12.02 -0.37
N GLY A 105 -4.08 -12.07 0.51
CA GLY A 105 -4.04 -11.26 1.72
C GLY A 105 -3.37 -9.90 1.54
N GLY A 106 -3.28 -9.18 2.65
CA GLY A 106 -2.43 -8.01 2.78
C GLY A 106 -1.03 -8.32 3.29
N ILE A 107 -0.35 -7.27 3.74
CA ILE A 107 0.93 -7.43 4.43
C ILE A 107 0.66 -7.84 5.89
N ALA A 108 0.99 -9.09 6.22
CA ALA A 108 1.02 -9.59 7.59
C ALA A 108 2.46 -9.58 8.13
N VAL A 109 2.68 -8.94 9.28
CA VAL A 109 3.99 -8.89 9.92
C VAL A 109 4.06 -9.97 10.98
N LYS A 110 5.07 -10.85 10.89
CA LYS A 110 5.26 -11.95 11.84
C LYS A 110 5.36 -11.41 13.28
N GLY A 111 4.54 -11.96 14.17
CA GLY A 111 4.52 -11.59 15.59
C GLY A 111 3.66 -10.38 15.94
N VAL A 112 2.99 -9.75 14.96
CA VAL A 112 2.00 -8.72 15.21
C VAL A 112 0.62 -9.37 15.32
N GLU A 113 0.03 -9.31 16.52
CA GLU A 113 -1.36 -9.74 16.74
C GLU A 113 -2.34 -8.72 16.17
N PRO A 114 -3.41 -9.14 15.48
CA PRO A 114 -4.48 -8.24 15.06
C PRO A 114 -5.11 -7.54 16.27
N CYS A 115 -5.23 -6.21 16.22
CA CYS A 115 -5.80 -5.43 17.32
C CYS A 115 -7.34 -5.40 17.33
N ALA A 116 -7.98 -5.78 16.23
CA ALA A 116 -9.42 -5.89 16.07
C ALA A 116 -9.76 -7.02 15.09
N PRO A 117 -9.56 -8.30 15.48
CA PRO A 117 -9.86 -9.43 14.60
C PRO A 117 -11.36 -9.45 14.31
N ILE A 118 -11.71 -9.58 13.03
CA ILE A 118 -13.08 -9.77 12.58
C ILE A 118 -13.23 -11.25 12.25
N GLU A 119 -14.17 -11.95 12.89
CA GLU A 119 -14.60 -13.25 12.42
C GLU A 119 -15.43 -13.05 11.16
N VAL A 120 -14.94 -13.57 10.03
CA VAL A 120 -15.65 -13.51 8.76
C VAL A 120 -16.33 -14.86 8.56
N ASP A 121 -17.66 -14.88 8.69
CA ASP A 121 -18.47 -16.04 8.35
C ASP A 121 -18.61 -16.06 6.82
N ALA A 122 -17.69 -16.75 6.16
CA ALA A 122 -17.72 -16.99 4.72
C ALA A 122 -18.76 -18.09 4.46
N GLY A 123 -20.04 -17.69 4.41
CA GLY A 123 -21.19 -18.58 4.22
C GLY A 123 -21.10 -19.50 3.01
#